data_AF-A0A7S4KJN5-F1
#
_entry.id   AF-A0A7S4KJN5-F1
#
_cell.length_a   1.000
_cell.length_b   1.000
_cell.length_c   1.000
_cell.angle_alpha   90.00
_cell.angle_beta   90.00
_cell.angle_gamma   90.00
#
_symmetry.space_group_name_H-M   'P 1'
#
loop_
_entity.id
_entity.type
_entity.pdbx_description
1 polymer ?
#
loop_
_entity_poly.entity_id
_entity_poly.type
_entity_poly.pdbx_seq_one_letter_code
_entity_poly.pdbx_strand_id
1 'polypeptide(L)'
;AIDTKDLTKAFGWQDSDAFHQQDANELRLKLFEALEKTFQRKIDDHPLSTNLVDLLFRGRLDNVRKCGGCNFEKKNSEEYLDLNIPVRGATSIEEGLSLFLQKEKMEGDNAVFCSNCEKKCDTDMGIEISTAPIVLTLSLRRFDYDLQTWMRVKLNHSVSF
;
A
#
# COMPACT_ATOMS: atom_id res chain seq x y z
N ALA A 1 9.24 2.11 32.56
CA ALA A 1 9.22 2.32 31.09
C ALA A 1 10.56 1.88 30.53
N ILE A 2 10.59 1.31 29.33
CA ILE A 2 11.82 0.92 28.64
C ILE A 2 12.32 2.13 27.84
N ASP A 3 13.61 2.44 27.92
CA ASP A 3 14.23 3.54 27.16
C ASP A 3 14.44 3.16 25.69
N THR A 4 14.23 4.10 24.77
CA THR A 4 14.35 3.90 23.31
C THR A 4 15.51 4.69 22.70
N LYS A 5 16.34 5.37 23.49
CA LYS A 5 17.46 6.19 22.99
C LYS A 5 18.44 5.43 22.09
N ASP A 6 18.76 4.19 22.42
CA ASP A 6 19.69 3.39 21.61
C ASP A 6 19.07 3.02 20.25
N LEU A 7 17.75 2.80 20.22
CA LEU A 7 17.01 2.52 18.99
C LEU A 7 16.97 3.75 18.07
N THR A 8 16.66 4.94 18.62
CA THR A 8 16.63 6.17 17.81
C THR A 8 18.03 6.51 17.28
N LYS A 9 19.08 6.32 18.08
CA LYS A 9 20.47 6.45 17.63
C LYS A 9 20.81 5.46 16.52
N ALA A 10 20.34 4.22 16.60
CA ALA A 10 20.58 3.21 15.56
C ALA A 10 19.92 3.57 14.21
N PHE A 11 18.81 4.31 14.23
CA PHE A 11 18.19 4.88 13.02
C PHE A 11 18.88 6.15 12.49
N GLY A 12 19.95 6.61 13.15
CA GLY A 12 20.66 7.84 12.79
C GLY A 12 19.91 9.12 13.18
N TRP A 13 18.90 9.03 14.04
CA TRP A 13 18.18 10.20 14.54
C TRP A 13 19.02 10.93 15.59
N GLN A 14 19.07 12.25 15.49
CA GLN A 14 19.67 13.11 16.49
C GLN A 14 18.67 13.41 17.62
N ASP A 15 19.15 13.88 18.77
CA ASP A 15 18.29 14.22 19.91
C ASP A 15 17.24 15.29 19.56
N SER A 16 17.50 16.13 18.55
CA SER A 16 16.52 17.08 17.99
C SER A 16 15.38 16.41 17.21
N ASP A 17 15.62 15.25 16.60
CA ASP A 17 14.63 14.50 15.81
C ASP A 17 13.60 13.80 16.70
N ALA A 18 13.95 13.52 17.96
CA ALA A 18 13.05 12.94 18.95
C ALA A 18 11.84 13.82 19.27
N PHE A 19 11.92 15.13 18.99
CA PHE A 19 10.84 16.09 19.20
C PHE A 19 10.04 16.40 17.93
N HIS A 20 10.46 15.88 16.77
CA HIS A 20 9.73 16.03 15.52
C HIS A 20 8.67 14.93 15.38
N GLN A 21 7.46 15.32 14.97
CA GLN A 21 6.44 14.33 14.61
C GLN A 21 6.86 13.59 13.35
N GLN A 22 7.00 12.27 13.46
CA GLN A 22 7.31 11.38 12.36
C GLN A 22 6.04 10.67 11.89
N ASP A 23 5.95 10.38 10.60
CA ASP A 23 4.90 9.53 10.07
C ASP A 23 5.19 8.07 10.49
N ALA A 24 4.20 7.41 11.12
CA ALA A 24 4.37 6.04 11.60
C ALA A 24 4.68 5.04 10.47
N ASN A 25 4.16 5.30 9.27
CA ASN A 25 4.45 4.46 8.10
C ASN A 25 5.90 4.65 7.63
N GLU A 26 6.41 5.87 7.66
CA GLU A 26 7.82 6.15 7.32
C GLU A 26 8.78 5.47 8.31
N LEU A 27 8.48 5.56 9.61
CA LEU A 27 9.26 4.85 10.63
C LEU A 27 9.25 3.34 10.40
N ARG A 28 8.09 2.77 10.08
CA ARG A 28 7.96 1.33 9.79
C ARG A 28 8.82 0.91 8.59
N LEU A 29 8.83 1.69 7.51
CA LEU A 29 9.66 1.42 6.33
C LEU A 29 11.16 1.45 6.69
N LYS A 30 11.60 2.44 7.46
CA LYS A 30 13.00 2.52 7.94
C LYS A 30 13.37 1.33 8.84
N LEU A 31 12.45 0.91 9.71
CA LEU A 31 12.64 -0.26 10.56
C LEU A 31 12.76 -1.54 9.71
N PHE A 32 11.89 -1.72 8.73
CA PHE A 32 11.92 -2.91 7.86
C PHE A 32 13.22 -2.97 7.05
N GLU A 33 13.66 -1.86 6.47
CA GLU A 33 14.94 -1.78 5.76
C GLU A 33 16.13 -2.11 6.70
N ALA A 34 16.10 -1.63 7.94
CA ALA A 34 17.13 -1.93 8.93
C ALA A 34 17.13 -3.42 9.35
N LEU A 35 15.94 -4.02 9.51
CA LEU A 35 15.80 -5.44 9.80
C LEU A 35 16.33 -6.29 8.66
N GLU A 36 15.93 -6.00 7.41
CA GLU A 36 16.40 -6.70 6.21
C GLU A 36 17.94 -6.69 6.12
N LYS A 37 18.56 -5.51 6.28
CA LYS A 37 20.02 -5.37 6.28
C LYS A 37 20.69 -6.15 7.41
N THR A 38 20.10 -6.16 8.60
CA THR A 38 20.67 -6.84 9.78
C THR A 38 20.59 -8.36 9.64
N PHE A 39 19.47 -8.86 9.12
CA PHE A 39 19.28 -10.29 8.90
C PHE A 39 20.11 -10.78 7.72
N GLN A 40 20.21 -10.03 6.62
CA GLN A 40 21.04 -10.41 5.48
C GLN A 40 22.52 -10.64 5.88
N ARG A 41 23.05 -9.82 6.80
CA ARG A 41 24.43 -9.93 7.30
C ARG A 41 24.71 -11.14 8.20
N LYS A 42 23.68 -11.82 8.71
CA LYS A 42 23.82 -12.98 9.61
C LYS A 42 23.51 -14.32 8.92
N ILE A 43 23.03 -14.30 7.68
CA ILE A 43 22.46 -15.45 6.95
C ILE A 43 23.46 -16.09 5.96
N ASP A 44 24.75 -15.76 6.01
CA ASP A 44 25.76 -16.40 5.16
C ASP A 44 25.97 -17.91 5.45
N ASP A 45 25.28 -18.50 6.44
CA ASP A 45 25.52 -19.87 6.94
C ASP A 45 24.27 -20.79 7.02
N HIS A 46 23.08 -20.42 6.50
CA HIS A 46 21.90 -21.31 6.56
C HIS A 46 20.91 -21.24 5.37
N PRO A 47 20.50 -22.39 4.76
CA PRO A 47 19.69 -22.46 3.53
C PRO A 47 18.17 -22.21 3.66
N LEU A 48 17.68 -21.74 4.82
CA LEU A 48 16.27 -21.32 5.03
C LEU A 48 16.17 -19.78 4.99
N SER A 49 16.79 -19.22 3.96
CA SER A 49 17.10 -17.80 3.77
C SER A 49 15.90 -16.95 3.33
N THR A 50 14.74 -17.13 3.95
CA THR A 50 13.59 -16.25 3.69
C THR A 50 13.74 -14.99 4.55
N ASN A 51 13.90 -13.84 3.91
CA ASN A 51 13.80 -12.54 4.55
C ASN A 51 12.52 -12.53 5.42
N LEU A 52 12.67 -12.33 6.73
CA LEU A 52 11.55 -12.41 7.69
C LEU A 52 10.44 -11.41 7.34
N VAL A 53 10.82 -10.24 6.82
CA VAL A 53 9.87 -9.22 6.36
C VAL A 53 9.06 -9.77 5.19
N ASP A 54 9.71 -10.46 4.25
CA ASP A 54 9.04 -11.06 3.10
C ASP A 54 8.13 -12.21 3.51
N LEU A 55 8.57 -13.07 4.42
CA LEU A 55 7.78 -14.19 4.91
C LEU A 55 6.50 -13.72 5.61
N LEU A 56 6.60 -12.68 6.43
CA LEU A 56 5.51 -12.27 7.31
C LEU A 56 4.59 -11.23 6.66
N PHE A 57 5.14 -10.23 6.00
CA PHE A 57 4.41 -9.02 5.61
C PHE A 57 4.18 -8.88 4.09
N ARG A 58 4.88 -9.65 3.25
CA ARG A 58 4.78 -9.50 1.79
C ARG A 58 3.55 -10.20 1.23
N GLY A 59 2.71 -9.42 0.56
CA GLY A 59 1.63 -9.91 -0.28
C GLY A 59 1.81 -9.50 -1.75
N ARG A 60 0.87 -9.94 -2.59
CA ARG A 60 0.81 -9.58 -4.02
C ARG A 60 -0.58 -9.07 -4.42
N LEU A 61 -0.58 -8.02 -5.23
CA LEU A 61 -1.74 -7.45 -5.90
C LEU A 61 -1.58 -7.61 -7.42
N ASP A 62 -2.67 -7.84 -8.13
CA ASP A 62 -2.74 -7.76 -9.59
C ASP A 62 -3.48 -6.50 -9.99
N ASN A 63 -2.80 -5.61 -10.70
CA ASN A 63 -3.43 -4.50 -11.41
C ASN A 63 -4.02 -5.06 -12.71
N VAL A 64 -5.35 -5.15 -12.75
CA VAL A 64 -6.11 -5.73 -13.85
C VAL A 64 -6.64 -4.64 -14.76
N ARG A 65 -6.48 -4.84 -16.06
CA ARG A 65 -7.04 -3.99 -17.11
C ARG A 65 -7.74 -4.88 -18.14
N LYS A 66 -9.05 -4.70 -18.33
CA LYS A 66 -9.85 -5.47 -19.27
C LYS A 66 -10.52 -4.57 -20.30
N CYS A 67 -10.23 -4.80 -21.58
CA CYS A 67 -10.84 -4.06 -22.68
C CYS A 67 -12.29 -4.51 -22.91
N GLY A 68 -13.26 -3.62 -22.89
CA GLY A 68 -14.67 -3.93 -23.18
C GLY A 68 -14.95 -4.23 -24.66
N GLY A 69 -14.05 -3.84 -25.57
CA GLY A 69 -14.22 -4.08 -27.02
C GLY A 69 -13.85 -5.50 -27.46
N CYS A 70 -12.70 -6.02 -27.01
CA CYS A 70 -12.21 -7.35 -27.38
C CYS A 70 -12.10 -8.33 -26.21
N ASN A 71 -12.46 -7.93 -24.99
CA ASN A 71 -12.33 -8.72 -23.76
C ASN A 71 -10.90 -9.14 -23.41
N PHE A 72 -9.88 -8.59 -24.07
CA PHE A 72 -8.49 -8.84 -23.71
C PHE A 72 -8.19 -8.26 -22.32
N GLU A 73 -7.64 -9.10 -21.45
CA GLU A 73 -7.29 -8.76 -20.08
C GLU A 73 -5.77 -8.80 -19.90
N LYS A 74 -5.23 -7.73 -19.31
CA LYS A 74 -3.83 -7.62 -18.92
C LYS A 74 -3.77 -7.51 -17.40
N LYS A 75 -2.94 -8.34 -16.78
CA LYS A 75 -2.62 -8.25 -15.35
C LYS A 75 -1.15 -7.85 -15.17
N ASN A 76 -0.89 -6.97 -14.21
CA ASN A 76 0.46 -6.63 -13.76
C ASN A 76 0.56 -6.86 -12.25
N SER A 77 1.37 -7.83 -11.84
CA SER A 77 1.54 -8.18 -10.43
C SER A 77 2.52 -7.25 -9.74
N GLU A 78 2.16 -6.77 -8.55
CA GLU A 78 2.95 -5.90 -7.70
C GLU A 78 2.98 -6.44 -6.27
N GLU A 79 4.11 -6.27 -5.59
CA GLU A 79 4.28 -6.72 -4.21
C GLU A 79 3.98 -5.58 -3.23
N TYR A 80 3.42 -5.91 -2.07
CA TYR A 80 3.10 -4.92 -1.03
C TYR A 80 3.48 -5.42 0.37
N LEU A 81 3.75 -4.48 1.28
CA LEU A 81 3.98 -4.72 2.72
C LEU A 81 2.90 -4.09 3.60
N ASP A 82 2.06 -3.22 3.04
CA ASP A 82 0.82 -2.71 3.62
C ASP A 82 -0.18 -2.34 2.52
N LEU A 83 -1.45 -2.27 2.91
CA LEU A 83 -2.50 -1.71 2.07
C LEU A 83 -2.93 -0.35 2.61
N ASN A 84 -2.98 0.65 1.73
CA ASN A 84 -3.44 1.99 2.06
C ASN A 84 -4.94 2.09 1.79
N ILE A 85 -5.74 1.88 2.84
CA ILE A 85 -7.19 1.75 2.74
C ILE A 85 -7.84 3.14 2.72
N PRO A 86 -8.61 3.48 1.66
CA PRO A 86 -9.39 4.70 1.64
C PRO A 86 -10.49 4.63 2.70
N VAL A 87 -10.63 5.71 3.47
CA VAL A 87 -11.71 5.80 4.47
C VAL A 87 -12.72 6.90 4.15
N ARG A 88 -12.47 7.76 3.16
CA ARG A 88 -13.49 8.74 2.75
C ARG A 88 -14.71 8.00 2.23
N GLY A 89 -15.85 8.19 2.90
CA GLY A 89 -17.10 7.54 2.53
C GLY A 89 -17.24 6.09 3.00
N ALA A 90 -16.26 5.56 3.74
CA ALA A 90 -16.35 4.24 4.37
C ALA A 90 -16.67 4.38 5.86
N THR A 91 -17.51 3.48 6.37
CA THR A 91 -17.88 3.38 7.77
C THR A 91 -17.24 2.18 8.46
N SER A 92 -16.66 1.26 7.69
CA SER A 92 -15.94 0.08 8.18
C SER A 92 -14.69 -0.24 7.35
N ILE A 93 -13.79 -1.08 7.87
CA ILE A 93 -12.62 -1.57 7.12
C ILE A 93 -13.04 -2.39 5.90
N GLU A 94 -14.11 -3.18 6.00
CA GLU A 94 -14.64 -3.97 4.89
C GLU A 94 -15.15 -3.09 3.74
N GLU A 95 -15.82 -1.98 4.06
CA GLU A 95 -16.22 -0.98 3.07
C GLU A 95 -14.99 -0.31 2.44
N GLY A 96 -13.99 0.05 3.25
CA GLY A 96 -12.73 0.61 2.75
C GLY A 96 -11.98 -0.35 1.82
N LEU A 97 -11.95 -1.65 2.15
CA LEU A 97 -11.39 -2.69 1.29
C LEU A 97 -12.20 -2.88 0.00
N SER A 98 -13.53 -2.80 0.10
CA SER A 98 -14.42 -2.89 -1.06
C SER A 98 -14.20 -1.71 -2.03
N LEU A 99 -14.03 -0.50 -1.50
CA LEU A 99 -13.64 0.69 -2.28
C LEU A 99 -12.25 0.54 -2.88
N PHE A 100 -11.29 -0.01 -2.13
CA PHE A 100 -9.92 -0.25 -2.62
C PHE A 100 -9.88 -1.25 -3.78
N LEU A 101 -10.73 -2.27 -3.76
CA LEU A 101 -10.82 -3.31 -4.80
C LEU A 101 -11.86 -2.99 -5.89
N GLN A 102 -12.53 -1.84 -5.80
CA GLN A 102 -13.56 -1.45 -6.75
C GLN A 102 -12.95 -1.27 -8.14
N LYS A 103 -13.56 -1.90 -9.14
CA LYS A 103 -13.19 -1.69 -10.54
C LYS A 103 -13.77 -0.37 -11.03
N GLU A 104 -12.93 0.43 -11.65
CA GLU A 104 -13.28 1.69 -12.29
C GLU A 104 -13.40 1.48 -13.81
N LYS A 105 -14.48 1.99 -14.39
CA LYS A 105 -14.69 1.94 -15.83
C LYS A 105 -14.13 3.20 -16.47
N MET A 106 -13.15 3.02 -17.35
CA MET A 106 -12.53 4.09 -18.13
C MET A 106 -13.31 4.26 -19.44
N GLU A 107 -14.12 5.32 -19.54
CA GLU A 107 -15.01 5.60 -20.67
C GLU A 107 -14.91 7.04 -21.17
N GLY A 108 -15.47 7.31 -22.35
CA GLY A 108 -15.47 8.64 -22.97
C GLY A 108 -14.06 9.18 -23.23
N ASP A 109 -13.78 10.39 -22.76
CA ASP A 109 -12.46 11.02 -22.93
C ASP A 109 -11.32 10.25 -22.23
N ASN A 110 -11.68 9.52 -21.15
CA ASN A 110 -10.77 8.69 -20.37
C ASN A 110 -10.61 7.27 -20.95
N ALA A 111 -11.28 6.94 -22.06
CA ALA A 111 -11.17 5.63 -22.70
C ALA A 111 -9.72 5.31 -23.08
N VAL A 112 -9.34 4.04 -22.88
CA VAL A 112 -7.96 3.56 -23.03
C VAL A 112 -7.75 3.05 -24.46
N PHE A 113 -6.59 3.38 -25.05
CA PHE A 113 -6.19 2.78 -26.32
C PHE A 113 -5.87 1.28 -26.15
N CYS A 114 -6.58 0.43 -26.88
CA CYS A 114 -6.35 -1.01 -26.90
C CYS A 114 -5.54 -1.39 -28.14
N SER A 115 -4.33 -1.93 -27.95
CA SER A 115 -3.48 -2.39 -29.06
C SER A 115 -4.11 -3.50 -29.89
N ASN A 116 -4.98 -4.33 -29.32
CA ASN A 116 -5.66 -5.41 -30.04
C ASN A 116 -6.88 -4.91 -30.86
N CYS A 117 -7.50 -3.80 -30.46
CA CYS A 117 -8.61 -3.19 -31.21
C CYS A 117 -8.14 -2.05 -32.12
N GLU A 118 -6.88 -1.61 -31.96
CA GLU A 118 -6.27 -0.45 -32.60
C GLU A 118 -7.08 0.86 -32.44
N LYS A 119 -7.83 0.98 -31.34
CA LYS A 119 -8.68 2.15 -31.05
C LYS A 119 -8.86 2.36 -29.54
N LYS A 120 -9.40 3.52 -29.16
CA LYS A 120 -9.88 3.76 -27.80
C LYS A 120 -11.12 2.92 -27.52
N CYS A 121 -11.10 2.19 -26.43
CA CYS A 121 -12.20 1.35 -25.97
C CYS A 121 -12.46 1.61 -24.49
N ASP A 122 -13.73 1.50 -24.11
CA ASP A 122 -14.12 1.36 -22.72
C ASP A 122 -13.32 0.23 -22.07
N THR A 123 -12.75 0.48 -20.90
CA THR A 123 -11.84 -0.45 -20.25
C THR A 123 -12.09 -0.47 -18.75
N ASP A 124 -12.29 -1.65 -18.19
CA ASP A 124 -12.36 -1.83 -16.74
C ASP A 124 -10.94 -1.92 -16.18
N MET A 125 -10.65 -1.12 -15.16
CA MET A 125 -9.38 -1.12 -14.45
C MET A 125 -9.63 -1.34 -12.96
N GLY A 126 -8.78 -2.12 -12.30
CA GLY A 126 -8.90 -2.32 -10.86
C GLY A 126 -7.76 -3.14 -10.28
N ILE A 127 -7.88 -3.43 -8.99
CA ILE A 127 -6.87 -4.16 -8.22
C ILE A 127 -7.51 -5.45 -7.68
N GLU A 128 -6.80 -6.56 -7.78
CA GLU A 128 -7.18 -7.85 -7.21
C GLU A 128 -6.09 -8.31 -6.23
N ILE A 129 -6.45 -8.91 -5.09
CA ILE A 129 -5.47 -9.48 -4.16
C ILE A 129 -5.12 -10.90 -4.62
N SER A 130 -3.90 -11.09 -5.10
CA SER A 130 -3.42 -12.40 -5.57
C SER A 130 -2.92 -13.26 -4.41
N THR A 131 -2.24 -12.66 -3.44
CA THR A 131 -1.71 -13.35 -2.26
C THR A 131 -1.75 -12.44 -1.05
N ALA A 132 -2.34 -12.92 0.04
CA ALA A 132 -2.34 -12.24 1.32
C ALA A 132 -1.11 -12.63 2.14
N PRO A 133 -0.48 -11.70 2.87
CA PRO A 133 0.61 -12.00 3.80
C PRO A 133 0.09 -12.74 5.05
N ILE A 134 1.01 -13.30 5.84
CA ILE A 134 0.71 -13.87 7.17
C ILE A 134 0.24 -12.77 8.12
N VAL A 135 0.89 -11.60 8.06
CA VAL A 135 0.58 -10.41 8.84
C VAL A 135 0.15 -9.29 7.89
N LEU A 136 -1.16 -9.04 7.82
CA LEU A 136 -1.73 -7.97 7.02
C LEU A 136 -1.65 -6.64 7.78
N THR A 137 -0.93 -5.67 7.21
CA THR A 137 -0.88 -4.30 7.74
C THR A 137 -1.81 -3.40 6.92
N LEU A 138 -2.75 -2.73 7.60
CA LEU A 138 -3.68 -1.79 6.98
C LEU A 138 -3.40 -0.36 7.46
N SER A 139 -3.04 0.51 6.52
CA SER A 139 -2.81 1.94 6.75
C SER A 139 -4.06 2.71 6.35
N LEU A 140 -4.83 3.23 7.31
CA LEU A 140 -6.03 4.02 7.02
C LEU A 140 -5.64 5.40 6.46
N ARG A 141 -6.04 5.70 5.21
CA ARG A 141 -5.77 7.01 4.57
C ARG A 141 -6.70 8.09 5.13
N ARG A 142 -6.45 8.50 6.37
CA ARG A 142 -7.23 9.52 7.10
C ARG A 142 -6.86 10.96 6.73
N PHE A 143 -5.81 11.17 5.95
CA PHE A 143 -5.48 12.49 5.43
C PHE A 143 -5.80 12.53 3.96
N ASP A 144 -6.59 13.51 3.56
CA ASP A 144 -7.05 13.62 2.19
C ASP A 144 -7.13 15.09 1.77
N TYR A 145 -7.20 15.32 0.45
CA TYR A 145 -7.21 16.67 -0.11
C TYR A 145 -8.65 17.12 -0.34
N ASP A 146 -9.02 18.25 0.27
CA ASP A 146 -10.33 18.85 0.05
C ASP A 146 -10.26 19.80 -1.15
N LEU A 147 -10.96 19.44 -2.23
CA LEU A 147 -11.00 20.21 -3.47
C LEU A 147 -11.78 21.53 -3.35
N GLN A 148 -12.61 21.70 -2.31
CA GLN A 148 -13.32 22.95 -2.08
C GLN A 148 -12.44 23.97 -1.38
N THR A 149 -11.73 23.53 -0.33
CA THR A 149 -10.90 24.42 0.49
C THR A 149 -9.44 24.47 0.05
N TRP A 150 -9.03 23.59 -0.88
CA TRP A 150 -7.66 23.45 -1.37
C TRP A 150 -6.65 23.13 -0.27
N MET A 151 -7.10 22.50 0.81
CA MET A 151 -6.30 22.16 1.98
C MET A 151 -6.32 20.65 2.26
N ARG A 152 -5.25 20.17 2.88
CA ARG A 152 -5.18 18.80 3.42
C ARG A 152 -5.99 18.75 4.71
N VAL A 153 -6.97 17.86 4.76
CA VAL A 153 -7.87 17.69 5.91
C VAL A 153 -7.73 16.30 6.52
N LYS A 154 -7.95 16.20 7.83
CA LYS A 154 -8.01 14.93 8.56
C LYS A 154 -9.45 14.44 8.66
N LEU A 155 -9.67 13.21 8.25
CA LEU A 155 -10.95 12.49 8.33
C LEU A 155 -11.13 11.90 9.73
N ASN A 156 -11.98 12.54 10.53
CA ASN A 156 -12.24 12.19 11.94
C ASN A 156 -13.50 11.35 12.16
N HIS A 157 -14.18 10.91 11.09
CA HIS A 157 -15.34 10.03 11.23
C HIS A 157 -14.93 8.64 11.74
N SER A 158 -15.90 7.97 12.37
CA SER A 158 -15.72 6.63 12.91
C SER A 158 -15.58 5.61 11.79
N VAL A 159 -14.65 4.67 11.93
CA VAL A 159 -14.46 3.51 11.04
C VAL A 159 -14.38 2.29 11.94
N SER A 160 -15.31 1.34 11.79
CA SER A 160 -15.29 0.08 12.54
C SER A 160 -14.28 -0.91 11.95
N PHE A 161 -13.75 -1.79 12.79
CA PHE A 161 -12.75 -2.81 12.48
C PHE A 161 -13.10 -4.13 13.15
#